data_AF-A0AAD6ATZ1-F1
#
_entry.id   AF-A0AAD6ATZ1-F1
#
_cell.length_a   1.000
_cell.length_b   1.000
_cell.length_c   1.000
_cell.angle_alpha   90.00
_cell.angle_beta   90.00
_cell.angle_gamma   90.00
#
_symmetry.space_group_name_H-M   'P 1'
#
loop_
_entity.id
_entity.type
_entity.pdbx_description
1 polymer ?
#
loop_
_entity_poly.entity_id
_entity_poly.type
_entity_poly.pdbx_seq_one_letter_code
_entity_poly.pdbx_strand_id
1 'polypeptide(L)'
;MALKERPTLLFLFPVTIRGAFSLKLMTEDWTGETLTSVFYTGDLLHLEASYSGPDAGQRRLFIDGCVAALSPDPRSAPRYYFIENHGCFNDAEEDGSNALFNPRTRSSSLQLQLDAFLFPHDTRNSVSHFE
;
A
#
# COMPACT_ATOMS: atom_id res chain seq x y z
N MET A 1 31.05 45.19 -11.22
CA MET A 1 30.84 43.77 -11.54
C MET A 1 31.59 42.93 -10.52
N ALA A 2 30.85 42.30 -9.60
CA ALA A 2 31.24 41.11 -8.84
C ALA A 2 30.00 40.73 -8.02
N LEU A 3 29.24 39.76 -8.52
CA LEU A 3 28.16 39.11 -7.77
C LEU A 3 28.80 38.14 -6.77
N LYS A 4 28.50 38.30 -5.48
CA LYS A 4 28.76 37.29 -4.46
C LYS A 4 27.42 36.97 -3.79
N GLU A 5 26.73 35.98 -4.35
CA GLU A 5 25.48 35.43 -3.85
C GLU A 5 25.67 34.83 -2.43
N ARG A 6 24.62 34.95 -1.61
CA ARG A 6 24.57 34.72 -0.16
C ARG A 6 24.74 33.24 0.23
N PRO A 7 25.28 32.91 1.41
CA PRO A 7 25.10 31.59 2.00
C PRO A 7 23.76 31.59 2.76
N THR A 8 22.71 31.06 2.13
CA THR A 8 21.49 30.69 2.85
C THR A 8 21.74 29.35 3.54
N LEU A 9 21.86 29.38 4.86
CA LEU A 9 21.84 28.19 5.73
C LEU A 9 20.52 27.43 5.49
N LEU A 10 20.57 26.33 4.74
CA LEU A 10 19.49 25.34 4.73
C LEU A 10 19.83 24.27 5.77
N PHE A 11 19.17 24.37 6.92
CA PHE A 11 19.10 23.31 7.90
C PHE A 11 18.55 22.03 7.22
N LEU A 12 19.35 20.97 7.20
CA LEU A 12 18.90 19.62 6.87
C LEU A 12 18.08 19.07 8.04
N PHE A 13 16.83 19.51 8.17
CA PHE A 13 15.81 18.66 8.77
C PHE A 13 15.31 17.74 7.66
N PRO A 14 15.14 16.42 7.89
CA PRO A 14 14.41 15.61 6.93
C PRO A 14 13.02 16.22 6.83
N VAL A 15 12.70 16.84 5.68
CA VAL A 15 11.33 17.21 5.37
C VAL A 15 10.57 15.88 5.34
N THR A 16 9.95 15.54 6.45
CA THR A 16 9.03 14.41 6.50
C THR A 16 7.77 14.92 5.85
N ILE A 17 7.69 14.77 4.52
CA ILE A 17 6.51 15.14 3.75
C ILE A 17 5.41 14.17 4.16
N ARG A 18 4.48 14.63 5.01
CA ARG A 18 3.20 13.95 5.24
C ARG A 18 2.52 13.79 3.88
N GLY A 19 2.10 12.58 3.54
CA GLY A 19 1.44 12.28 2.26
C GLY A 19 2.36 11.84 1.11
N ALA A 20 3.64 11.53 1.35
CA ALA A 20 4.51 10.97 0.32
C ALA A 20 4.29 9.46 0.08
N PHE A 21 3.58 8.77 0.97
CA PHE A 21 3.18 7.37 0.76
C PHE A 21 1.75 7.31 0.23
N SER A 22 1.50 6.38 -0.68
CA SER A 22 0.16 6.09 -1.20
C SER A 22 -0.07 4.58 -1.25
N LEU A 23 -1.32 4.17 -1.07
CA LEU A 23 -1.80 2.83 -1.41
C LEU A 23 -2.95 2.99 -2.40
N LYS A 24 -2.89 2.29 -3.52
CA LYS A 24 -3.85 2.41 -4.62
C LYS A 24 -4.33 1.05 -5.05
N LEU A 25 -5.58 0.98 -5.45
CA LEU A 25 -6.18 -0.17 -6.10
C LEU A 25 -6.02 0.00 -7.60
N MET A 26 -5.43 -0.98 -8.26
CA MET A 26 -4.95 -0.92 -9.63
C MET A 26 -5.81 -1.80 -10.55
N THR A 27 -5.73 -1.53 -11.84
CA THR A 27 -6.21 -2.44 -12.88
C THR A 27 -5.33 -3.69 -12.97
N GLU A 28 -5.87 -4.79 -13.53
CA GLU A 28 -5.16 -6.08 -13.68
C GLU A 28 -3.86 -5.96 -14.50
N ASP A 29 -3.83 -5.02 -15.46
CA ASP A 29 -2.66 -4.74 -16.30
C ASP A 29 -1.68 -3.74 -15.67
N TRP A 30 -1.95 -3.26 -14.45
CA TRP A 30 -1.13 -2.30 -13.69
C TRP A 30 -0.91 -0.95 -14.38
N THR A 31 -1.72 -0.59 -15.37
CA THR A 31 -1.54 0.66 -16.14
C THR A 31 -2.18 1.86 -15.48
N GLY A 32 -3.14 1.66 -14.56
CA GLY A 32 -3.83 2.74 -13.87
C GLY A 32 -4.54 2.30 -12.60
N GLU A 33 -5.13 3.28 -11.91
CA GLU A 33 -6.01 3.02 -10.78
C GLU A 33 -7.33 2.45 -11.28
N THR A 34 -7.88 1.48 -10.54
CA THR A 34 -9.22 1.01 -10.85
C THR A 34 -10.25 2.10 -10.56
N LEU A 35 -11.31 2.12 -11.35
CA LEU A 35 -12.48 2.98 -11.13
C LEU A 35 -13.55 2.29 -10.28
N THR A 36 -13.40 0.99 -10.02
CA THR A 36 -14.36 0.18 -9.27
C THR A 36 -13.88 -0.08 -7.85
N SER A 37 -14.77 0.06 -6.88
CA SER A 37 -14.55 -0.35 -5.48
C SER A 37 -15.34 -1.62 -5.11
N VAL A 38 -15.93 -2.27 -6.12
CA VAL A 38 -16.78 -3.45 -5.96
C VAL A 38 -16.04 -4.66 -6.54
N PHE A 39 -15.96 -5.71 -5.74
CA PHE A 39 -15.28 -6.97 -6.07
C PHE A 39 -16.17 -8.13 -5.63
N TYR A 40 -16.03 -9.25 -6.32
CA TYR A 40 -16.70 -10.51 -6.04
C TYR A 40 -15.70 -11.51 -5.47
N THR A 41 -16.19 -12.49 -4.71
CA THR A 41 -15.35 -13.59 -4.25
C THR A 41 -14.71 -14.30 -5.44
N GLY A 42 -13.38 -14.45 -5.41
CA GLY A 42 -12.59 -15.01 -6.50
C GLY A 42 -12.01 -13.97 -7.47
N ASP A 43 -12.38 -12.69 -7.33
CA ASP A 43 -11.67 -11.60 -8.01
C ASP A 43 -10.28 -11.40 -7.39
N LEU A 44 -9.34 -10.90 -8.18
CA LEU A 44 -8.03 -10.48 -7.70
C LEU A 44 -8.00 -8.98 -7.40
N LEU A 45 -7.59 -8.65 -6.18
CA LEU A 45 -7.27 -7.29 -5.78
C LEU A 45 -5.82 -6.99 -6.19
N HIS A 46 -5.61 -5.91 -6.93
CA HIS A 46 -4.28 -5.44 -7.32
C HIS A 46 -3.96 -4.17 -6.55
N LEU A 47 -3.02 -4.21 -5.61
CA LEU A 47 -2.65 -3.06 -4.79
C LEU A 47 -1.25 -2.56 -5.16
N GLU A 48 -1.09 -1.25 -5.32
CA GLU A 48 0.22 -0.60 -5.44
C GLU A 48 0.46 0.33 -4.25
N ALA A 49 1.49 -0.01 -3.46
CA ALA A 49 2.06 0.90 -2.49
C ALA A 49 3.19 1.70 -3.16
N SER A 50 3.22 3.02 -2.97
CA SER A 50 4.23 3.88 -3.58
C SER A 50 4.74 4.96 -2.63
N TYR A 51 5.99 5.37 -2.84
CA TYR A 51 6.59 6.54 -2.20
C TYR A 51 7.04 7.55 -3.26
N SER A 52 6.52 8.78 -3.18
CA SER A 52 6.71 9.86 -4.16
C SER A 52 7.50 11.06 -3.61
N GLY A 53 8.27 10.86 -2.54
CA GLY A 53 9.13 11.90 -1.98
C GLY A 53 10.33 12.27 -2.88
N PRO A 54 11.01 13.40 -2.61
CA PRO A 54 12.15 13.88 -3.42
C PRO A 54 13.30 12.88 -3.55
N ASP A 55 13.46 11.98 -2.59
CA ASP A 55 14.50 10.95 -2.54
C ASP A 55 13.99 9.55 -2.90
N ALA A 56 12.83 9.43 -3.57
CA ALA A 56 12.24 8.16 -3.97
C ALA A 56 13.22 7.25 -4.76
N GLY A 57 14.07 7.83 -5.61
CA GLY A 57 15.08 7.07 -6.37
C GLY A 57 16.22 6.48 -5.52
N GLN A 58 16.36 6.90 -4.27
CA GLN A 58 17.38 6.42 -3.33
C GLN A 58 16.80 5.52 -2.24
N ARG A 59 15.47 5.52 -2.08
CA ARG A 59 14.77 4.71 -1.08
C ARG A 59 14.22 3.42 -1.67
N ARG A 60 14.10 2.42 -0.81
CA ARG A 60 13.39 1.18 -1.08
C ARG A 60 12.17 1.11 -0.17
N LEU A 61 11.00 0.99 -0.77
CA LEU A 61 9.74 0.87 -0.04
C LEU A 61 9.56 -0.56 0.47
N PHE A 62 9.16 -0.73 1.72
CA PHE A 62 8.73 -2.01 2.30
C PHE A 62 7.35 -1.83 2.94
N ILE A 63 6.58 -2.92 3.00
CA ILE A 63 5.32 -3.00 3.75
C ILE A 63 5.61 -3.83 4.99
N ASP A 64 5.34 -3.26 6.16
CA ASP A 64 5.56 -3.94 7.44
C ASP A 64 4.35 -4.79 7.85
N GLY A 65 3.14 -4.29 7.59
CA GLY A 65 1.89 -5.00 7.84
C GLY A 65 0.71 -4.35 7.12
N CYS A 66 -0.31 -5.16 6.82
CA CYS A 66 -1.57 -4.72 6.27
C CYS A 66 -2.72 -5.44 6.98
N VAL A 67 -3.70 -4.64 7.41
CA VAL A 67 -4.89 -5.11 8.12
C VAL A 67 -6.12 -4.64 7.36
N ALA A 68 -7.04 -5.55 7.11
CA ALA A 68 -8.40 -5.20 6.72
C ALA A 68 -9.28 -5.13 7.97
N ALA A 69 -10.17 -4.16 8.02
CA ALA A 69 -11.14 -4.01 9.10
C ALA A 69 -12.47 -3.48 8.54
N LEU A 70 -13.53 -3.67 9.32
CA LEU A 70 -14.86 -3.15 8.98
C LEU A 70 -15.12 -1.74 9.54
N SER A 71 -14.16 -1.18 10.27
CA SER A 71 -14.23 0.18 10.75
C SER A 71 -12.89 0.89 10.54
N PRO A 72 -12.92 2.23 10.43
CA PRO A 72 -11.70 3.02 10.26
C PRO A 72 -10.68 2.87 11.41
N ASP A 73 -11.03 2.29 12.56
CA ASP A 73 -10.05 1.92 13.57
C ASP A 73 -9.45 0.54 13.22
N PRO A 74 -8.17 0.44 12.83
CA PRO A 74 -7.52 -0.83 12.49
C PRO A 74 -7.42 -1.80 13.67
N ARG A 75 -7.70 -1.35 14.90
CA ARG A 75 -7.72 -2.19 16.11
C ARG A 75 -9.11 -2.72 16.44
N SER A 76 -10.14 -2.24 15.75
CA SER A 76 -11.52 -2.72 15.91
C SER A 76 -11.66 -4.17 15.44
N ALA A 77 -12.69 -4.86 15.93
CA ALA A 77 -13.08 -6.17 15.45
C ALA A 77 -14.36 -6.06 14.59
N PRO A 78 -14.50 -6.90 13.54
CA PRO A 78 -13.52 -7.87 13.07
C PRO A 78 -12.39 -7.22 12.26
N ARG A 79 -11.21 -7.83 12.31
CA ARG A 79 -10.01 -7.43 11.56
C ARG A 79 -9.25 -8.66 11.09
N TYR A 80 -8.55 -8.52 9.97
CA TYR A 80 -7.81 -9.59 9.33
C TYR A 80 -6.45 -9.07 8.86
N TYR A 81 -5.36 -9.70 9.30
CA TYR A 81 -4.01 -9.35 8.89
C TYR A 81 -3.59 -10.23 7.73
N PHE A 82 -3.54 -9.68 6.52
CA PHE A 82 -3.06 -10.41 5.34
C PHE A 82 -1.55 -10.19 5.12
N ILE A 83 -0.98 -9.13 5.68
CA ILE A 83 0.47 -8.96 5.82
C ILE A 83 0.81 -8.66 7.28
N GLU A 84 1.73 -9.42 7.86
CA GLU A 84 2.22 -9.25 9.22
C GLU A 84 3.68 -9.69 9.36
N ASN A 85 4.21 -9.79 10.58
CA ASN A 85 5.58 -10.27 10.86
C ASN A 85 6.67 -9.60 10.01
N HIS A 86 6.60 -8.27 9.85
CA HIS A 86 7.54 -7.46 9.07
C HIS A 86 7.55 -7.76 7.56
N GLY A 87 6.36 -7.96 6.99
CA GLY A 87 6.16 -8.10 5.54
C GLY A 87 5.90 -9.54 5.06
N CYS A 88 5.67 -10.48 5.96
CA CYS A 88 5.19 -11.82 5.62
C CYS A 88 3.74 -11.74 5.11
N PHE A 89 3.52 -12.27 3.92
CA PHE A 89 2.20 -12.32 3.30
C PHE A 89 1.49 -13.61 3.74
N ASN A 90 0.63 -13.51 4.75
CA ASN A 90 0.01 -14.68 5.38
C ASN A 90 -0.89 -15.44 4.39
N ASP A 91 -1.62 -14.73 3.54
CA ASP A 91 -2.49 -15.33 2.52
C ASP A 91 -1.70 -16.16 1.49
N ALA A 92 -0.41 -15.88 1.28
CA ALA A 92 0.40 -16.61 0.31
C ALA A 92 0.79 -18.03 0.77
N GLU A 93 0.62 -18.34 2.06
CA GLU A 93 0.87 -19.68 2.60
C GLU A 93 -0.31 -20.64 2.35
N GLU A 94 -1.49 -20.13 1.98
CA GLU A 94 -2.68 -20.95 1.74
C GLU A 94 -2.63 -21.63 0.36
N ASP A 95 -2.87 -22.95 0.35
CA ASP A 95 -2.88 -23.74 -0.89
C ASP A 95 -3.95 -23.21 -1.87
N GLY A 96 -3.50 -22.81 -3.06
CA GLY A 96 -4.39 -22.26 -4.10
C GLY A 96 -4.64 -20.76 -4.00
N SER A 97 -3.99 -20.07 -3.06
CA SER A 97 -4.00 -18.62 -2.97
C SER A 97 -3.28 -17.97 -4.14
N ASN A 98 -3.84 -16.86 -4.62
CA ASN A 98 -3.20 -16.01 -5.62
C ASN A 98 -2.40 -14.87 -4.99
N ALA A 99 -2.23 -14.87 -3.67
CA ALA A 99 -1.52 -13.82 -2.95
C ALA A 99 -0.01 -13.83 -3.24
N LEU A 100 0.51 -12.71 -3.76
CA LEU A 100 1.95 -12.57 -4.03
C LEU A 100 2.39 -11.11 -4.12
N PHE A 101 3.71 -10.91 -3.99
CA PHE A 101 4.38 -9.67 -4.39
C PHE A 101 4.91 -9.79 -5.81
N ASN A 102 4.54 -8.82 -6.66
CA ASN A 102 5.06 -8.75 -8.02
C ASN A 102 6.53 -8.24 -8.03
N PRO A 103 7.32 -8.64 -9.04
CA PRO A 103 8.65 -8.08 -9.25
C PRO A 103 8.62 -6.55 -9.32
N ARG A 104 9.57 -5.90 -8.64
CA ARG A 104 9.59 -4.44 -8.56
C ARG A 104 9.96 -3.81 -9.90
N THR A 105 9.14 -2.87 -10.34
CA THR A 105 9.46 -1.96 -11.46
C THR A 105 10.24 -0.74 -10.98
N ARG A 106 9.93 -0.19 -9.79
CA ARG A 106 10.64 0.91 -9.13
C ARG A 106 11.00 0.54 -7.69
N SER A 107 12.13 1.04 -7.18
CA SER A 107 12.55 0.78 -5.78
C SER A 107 11.57 1.36 -4.76
N SER A 108 10.94 2.49 -5.11
CA SER A 108 9.96 3.19 -4.28
C SER A 108 8.53 2.71 -4.46
N SER A 109 8.28 1.59 -5.16
CA SER A 109 6.96 0.98 -5.26
C SER A 109 6.98 -0.51 -4.96
N LEU A 110 5.82 -1.02 -4.56
CA LEU A 110 5.50 -2.42 -4.36
C LEU A 110 4.13 -2.70 -4.95
N GLN A 111 4.04 -3.73 -5.76
CA GLN A 111 2.81 -4.24 -6.31
C GLN A 111 2.54 -5.59 -5.65
N LEU A 112 1.34 -5.75 -5.10
CA LEU A 112 0.89 -6.98 -4.46
C LEU A 112 -0.52 -7.31 -4.94
N GLN A 113 -0.79 -8.60 -5.03
CA GLN A 113 -2.12 -9.11 -5.35
C GLN A 113 -2.58 -10.09 -4.27
N LEU A 114 -3.89 -10.24 -4.14
CA LEU A 114 -4.56 -11.18 -3.25
C LEU A 114 -6.00 -11.42 -3.72
N ASP A 115 -6.56 -12.55 -3.30
CA ASP A 115 -7.95 -12.86 -3.55
C ASP A 115 -8.89 -11.93 -2.75
N ALA A 116 -9.97 -11.49 -3.39
CA ALA A 116 -11.01 -10.72 -2.72
C ALA A 116 -11.74 -11.60 -1.68
N PHE A 117 -11.81 -11.11 -0.45
CA PHE A 117 -12.38 -11.84 0.68
C PHE A 117 -13.51 -11.07 1.36
N LEU A 118 -14.29 -11.79 2.16
CA LEU A 118 -15.34 -11.26 3.01
C LEU A 118 -15.08 -11.63 4.46
N PHE A 119 -15.51 -10.78 5.39
CA PHE A 119 -15.52 -11.14 6.80
C PHE A 119 -16.61 -12.20 7.05
N PRO A 120 -16.25 -13.39 7.58
CA PRO A 120 -17.24 -14.40 7.92
C PRO A 120 -18.28 -13.82 8.88
N HIS A 121 -19.55 -14.14 8.64
CA HIS A 121 -20.68 -13.73 9.48
C HIS A 121 -20.93 -12.20 9.59
N ASP A 122 -20.36 -11.38 8.71
CA ASP A 122 -20.74 -9.97 8.56
C ASP A 122 -21.47 -9.74 7.22
N THR A 123 -22.53 -8.93 7.23
CA THR A 123 -23.39 -8.69 6.05
C THR A 123 -23.08 -7.39 5.33
N ARG A 124 -22.18 -6.55 5.85
CA ARG A 124 -21.87 -5.22 5.28
C ARG A 124 -21.09 -5.29 3.97
N ASN A 125 -20.53 -6.45 3.62
CA ASN A 125 -19.83 -6.75 2.36
C ASN A 125 -18.88 -5.62 1.89
N SER A 126 -18.20 -4.98 2.84
CA SER A 126 -17.34 -3.82 2.59
C SER A 126 -16.17 -3.82 3.56
N VAL A 127 -15.03 -3.28 3.14
CA VAL A 127 -13.85 -3.06 3.98
C VAL A 127 -13.64 -1.55 4.07
N SER A 128 -13.31 -1.03 5.25
CA SER A 128 -13.12 0.41 5.45
C SER A 128 -11.76 0.90 4.95
N HIS A 129 -11.72 2.10 4.37
CA HIS A 129 -10.50 2.82 4.04
C HIS A 129 -9.92 3.51 5.30
N PHE A 130 -8.60 3.48 5.47
CA PHE A 130 -7.90 4.22 6.53
C PHE A 130 -7.46 5.59 6.02
N GLU A 131 -7.67 6.64 6.80
CA GLU A 131 -7.21 8.00 6.48
C GLU A 131 -5.83 8.30 7.10
#